data_AF-A0AAD9FVE7-F1
#
_entry.id   AF-A0AAD9FVE7-F1
#
_cell.length_a   1.000
_cell.length_b   1.000
_cell.length_c   1.000
_cell.angle_alpha   90.00
_cell.angle_beta   90.00
_cell.angle_gamma   90.00
#
_symmetry.space_group_name_H-M   'P 1'
#
loop_
_entity.id
_entity.type
_entity.pdbx_description
1 polymer ?
#
loop_
_entity_poly.entity_id
_entity_poly.type
_entity_poly.pdbx_seq_one_letter_code
_entity_poly.pdbx_strand_id
1 'polypeptide(L)'
;MTTPPIVNPHTTNSTSRNRSPLPTTKMTSLPPLETPPASANVDALYQPPASDREAALDSVAVARPPTSFVLGTRRSNLALIQTHLVADTLASLHQGCEFSVEWMTTVGDRNQQTPLHLLTPYSQQQPAKSLWTDELEARMMSGGFDLIVHSLKDVPTTLKPGCEIACMLEREDPRDALVVKQGLPYKTLDDLPDGSIVGTGSVRRVAQLKRAYPKLKFEDMRGNLNTRLGKLDAPNSPFAALILAISGLTRISSAHRVTSPISSPQLYHAVGQGALGVEIRSGDVRVREAMRGIGHWQTEWRCAAERGCLRVLEGGCSVPVGVESTLEELDPEEEDNAQDPAFAKEQFDPIVEESPMLWFSGIVDPSHSLPVSRPPSPPGTPRVSTLPPLKPRRARLTLRACVTSLDGSQQVVFAPHSVIVRNYQEAERWGEVCAQQVKVQGGKAILDEVTAIRRERERRDLERALQKSMQEQEGGSGTQTPGREEHQGLQWLVNPRGRIHELAHG
;
A
#
# COMPACT_ATOMS: atom_id res chain seq x y z
N MET A 1 -9.28 39.85 42.98
CA MET A 1 -8.91 41.28 42.88
C MET A 1 -7.38 41.34 42.85
N THR A 2 -6.68 42.00 41.94
CA THR A 2 -7.07 42.75 40.73
C THR A 2 -5.79 42.95 39.88
N THR A 3 -5.86 42.75 38.57
CA THR A 3 -4.82 43.21 37.61
C THR A 3 -4.74 44.73 37.56
N PRO A 4 -3.56 45.32 37.30
CA PRO A 4 -3.43 46.19 36.11
C PRO A 4 -1.98 46.22 35.53
N PRO A 5 -1.68 46.98 34.46
CA PRO A 5 -2.37 47.01 33.17
C PRO A 5 -1.41 46.93 31.95
N ILE A 6 -1.97 46.83 30.74
CA ILE A 6 -1.28 46.99 29.45
C ILE A 6 -1.20 48.49 29.09
N VAL A 7 -0.09 48.95 28.50
CA VAL A 7 -0.05 50.20 27.71
C VAL A 7 0.73 49.98 26.42
N ASN A 8 0.10 50.33 25.30
CA ASN A 8 0.66 50.38 23.96
C ASN A 8 0.73 51.85 23.53
N PRO A 9 1.72 52.28 22.73
CA PRO A 9 1.36 53.25 21.67
C PRO A 9 2.06 53.00 20.32
N HIS A 10 1.31 53.25 19.24
CA HIS A 10 1.82 53.35 17.87
C HIS A 10 2.05 54.82 17.46
N THR A 11 2.90 55.02 16.42
CA THR A 11 3.10 56.27 15.63
C THR A 11 3.78 57.44 16.38
N THR A 12 4.59 58.33 15.79
CA THR A 12 5.16 58.49 14.43
C THR A 12 6.72 58.44 14.55
N ASN A 13 7.63 58.82 13.63
CA ASN A 13 7.60 59.50 12.31
C ASN A 13 8.83 59.07 11.46
N SER A 14 9.07 59.74 10.33
CA SER A 14 10.09 59.47 9.32
C SER A 14 11.44 60.19 9.53
N THR A 15 12.53 59.62 9.03
CA THR A 15 13.58 60.36 8.28
C THR A 15 14.20 59.44 7.22
N SER A 16 14.52 60.02 6.06
CA SER A 16 14.96 59.31 4.85
C SER A 16 16.47 59.39 4.66
N ARG A 17 17.10 58.28 4.22
CA ARG A 17 18.32 58.29 3.39
C ARG A 17 18.30 57.20 2.32
N ASN A 18 18.22 57.65 1.05
CA ASN A 18 18.73 56.97 -0.16
C ASN A 18 20.20 56.50 0.04
N ARG A 19 20.78 55.54 -0.70
CA ARG A 19 20.36 54.64 -1.79
C ARG A 19 21.46 53.57 -1.98
N SER A 20 21.10 52.39 -2.49
CA SER A 20 21.92 51.60 -3.45
C SER A 20 21.13 50.37 -3.91
N PRO A 21 20.75 50.25 -5.20
CA PRO A 21 20.02 49.07 -5.70
C PRO A 21 20.97 47.94 -6.09
N LEU A 22 20.58 46.70 -5.81
CA LEU A 22 21.24 45.49 -6.31
C LEU A 22 21.01 45.33 -7.83
N PRO A 23 21.97 44.78 -8.59
CA PRO A 23 21.93 44.78 -10.04
C PRO A 23 20.91 43.77 -10.60
N THR A 24 20.07 44.24 -11.52
CA THR A 24 19.18 43.41 -12.34
C THR A 24 19.96 42.76 -13.50
N THR A 25 20.27 41.47 -13.40
CA THR A 25 20.82 40.71 -14.52
C THR A 25 19.71 40.38 -15.53
N LYS A 26 19.93 40.72 -16.81
CA LYS A 26 18.96 40.49 -17.90
C LYS A 26 18.72 39.00 -18.12
N MET A 27 17.47 38.61 -18.31
CA MET A 27 17.11 37.29 -18.84
C MET A 27 17.60 37.17 -20.29
N THR A 28 18.61 36.35 -20.54
CA THR A 28 18.89 35.80 -21.87
C THR A 28 18.01 34.57 -22.09
N SER A 29 17.41 34.47 -23.27
CA SER A 29 16.54 33.36 -23.68
C SER A 29 17.34 32.05 -23.75
N LEU A 30 16.89 31.04 -23.02
CA LEU A 30 17.37 29.66 -23.19
C LEU A 30 16.83 29.09 -24.51
N PRO A 31 17.62 28.30 -25.27
CA PRO A 31 17.13 27.59 -26.45
C PRO A 31 16.13 26.49 -26.05
N PRO A 32 15.26 26.04 -26.97
CA PRO A 32 14.30 24.97 -26.69
C PRO A 32 15.03 23.66 -26.35
N LEU A 33 14.49 22.87 -25.40
CA LEU A 33 14.93 21.49 -25.23
C LEU A 33 14.59 20.68 -26.47
N GLU A 34 15.58 20.03 -27.07
CA GLU A 34 15.36 19.01 -28.08
C GLU A 34 14.63 17.81 -27.47
N THR A 35 13.67 17.26 -28.21
CA THR A 35 12.95 16.04 -27.83
C THR A 35 13.89 14.83 -27.83
N PRO A 36 13.94 14.00 -26.77
CA PRO A 36 14.73 12.77 -26.81
C PRO A 36 14.17 11.80 -27.86
N PRO A 37 15.03 11.02 -28.54
CA PRO A 37 14.58 10.04 -29.53
C PRO A 37 13.75 8.93 -28.89
N ALA A 38 12.87 8.33 -29.70
CA ALA A 38 11.95 7.29 -29.26
C ALA A 38 12.68 6.15 -28.53
N SER A 39 12.12 5.73 -27.38
CA SER A 39 12.67 4.66 -26.54
C SER A 39 12.75 3.35 -27.31
N ALA A 40 13.95 2.75 -27.34
CA ALA A 40 14.12 1.38 -27.82
C ALA A 40 13.33 0.39 -26.94
N ASN A 41 12.76 -0.64 -27.55
CA ASN A 41 12.01 -1.69 -26.87
C ASN A 41 12.84 -2.33 -25.73
N VAL A 42 12.32 -2.25 -24.51
CA VAL A 42 12.89 -2.90 -23.30
C VAL A 42 12.23 -4.24 -22.96
N ASP A 43 11.34 -4.75 -23.81
CA ASP A 43 10.66 -6.06 -23.65
C ASP A 43 11.59 -7.29 -23.81
N ALA A 44 12.88 -7.10 -24.03
CA ALA A 44 13.86 -8.17 -24.16
C ALA A 44 14.94 -8.05 -23.09
N LEU A 45 14.71 -8.61 -21.89
CA LEU A 45 15.73 -9.24 -21.01
C LEU A 45 15.13 -9.82 -19.70
N TYR A 46 14.10 -10.67 -19.80
CA TYR A 46 13.78 -11.64 -18.75
C TYR A 46 13.29 -12.96 -19.36
N GLN A 47 14.03 -14.04 -19.15
CA GLN A 47 13.54 -15.40 -19.44
C GLN A 47 13.60 -16.22 -18.15
N PRO A 48 12.46 -16.69 -17.61
CA PRO A 48 12.45 -17.58 -16.46
C PRO A 48 13.03 -18.96 -16.82
N PRO A 49 13.49 -19.75 -15.82
CA PRO A 49 14.08 -21.07 -16.04
C PRO A 49 13.10 -22.05 -16.70
N ALA A 50 13.64 -23.00 -17.47
CA ALA A 50 12.84 -23.87 -18.34
C ALA A 50 11.80 -24.74 -17.62
N SER A 51 12.01 -25.08 -16.34
CA SER A 51 11.07 -25.85 -15.51
C SER A 51 9.74 -25.14 -15.27
N ASP A 52 9.70 -23.81 -15.38
CA ASP A 52 8.48 -23.02 -15.18
C ASP A 52 7.69 -22.80 -16.49
N ARG A 53 8.23 -23.22 -17.66
CA ARG A 53 7.55 -23.04 -18.96
C ARG A 53 6.39 -24.00 -19.18
N GLU A 54 6.50 -25.26 -18.76
CA GLU A 54 5.47 -26.27 -19.00
C GLU A 54 4.19 -26.07 -18.15
N ALA A 55 4.27 -25.33 -17.04
CA ALA A 55 3.12 -25.05 -16.18
C ALA A 55 2.42 -23.70 -16.48
N ALA A 56 3.01 -22.83 -17.32
CA ALA A 56 2.61 -21.42 -17.43
C ALA A 56 2.13 -20.98 -18.83
N LEU A 57 2.10 -21.88 -19.83
CA LEU A 57 1.83 -21.51 -21.23
C LEU A 57 0.62 -22.20 -21.89
N ASP A 58 -0.05 -23.15 -21.22
CA ASP A 58 -1.17 -23.91 -21.81
C ASP A 58 -2.58 -23.36 -21.48
N SER A 59 -2.68 -22.29 -20.69
CA SER A 59 -3.97 -21.60 -20.49
C SER A 59 -4.25 -20.59 -21.61
N VAL A 60 -4.59 -21.07 -22.80
CA VAL A 60 -5.41 -20.29 -23.73
C VAL A 60 -6.68 -19.91 -22.97
N ALA A 61 -6.99 -18.62 -22.88
CA ALA A 61 -8.11 -18.14 -22.08
C ALA A 61 -9.46 -18.59 -22.67
N VAL A 62 -9.90 -19.79 -22.28
CA VAL A 62 -11.26 -20.28 -22.51
C VAL A 62 -12.20 -19.27 -21.85
N ALA A 63 -13.13 -18.71 -22.65
CA ALA A 63 -14.09 -17.73 -22.15
C ALA A 63 -14.90 -18.37 -21.00
N ARG A 64 -14.67 -17.89 -19.77
CA ARG A 64 -15.35 -18.41 -18.58
C ARG A 64 -16.86 -18.17 -18.69
N PRO A 65 -17.69 -19.06 -18.10
CA PRO A 65 -19.12 -18.77 -17.94
C PRO A 65 -19.32 -17.40 -17.27
N PRO A 66 -20.33 -16.61 -17.66
CA PRO A 66 -20.54 -15.27 -17.08
C PRO A 66 -20.67 -15.28 -15.55
N THR A 67 -21.17 -16.38 -15.00
CA THR A 67 -21.41 -16.64 -13.58
C THR A 67 -20.21 -17.24 -12.83
N SER A 68 -19.08 -17.51 -13.48
CA SER A 68 -17.87 -18.04 -12.83
C SER A 68 -16.79 -16.97 -12.70
N PHE A 69 -16.19 -16.89 -11.52
CA PHE A 69 -15.22 -15.86 -11.12
C PHE A 69 -14.00 -16.53 -10.45
N VAL A 70 -12.81 -16.11 -10.87
CA VAL A 70 -11.54 -16.56 -10.26
C VAL A 70 -10.95 -15.46 -9.38
N LEU A 71 -10.85 -15.73 -8.09
CA LEU A 71 -10.22 -14.86 -7.10
C LEU A 71 -8.73 -15.19 -6.99
N GLY A 72 -7.89 -14.24 -7.40
CA GLY A 72 -6.44 -14.31 -7.25
C GLY A 72 -5.97 -13.95 -5.84
N THR A 73 -4.96 -14.66 -5.35
CA THR A 73 -4.34 -14.35 -4.06
C THR A 73 -2.88 -14.84 -3.94
N ARG A 74 -2.26 -14.52 -2.80
CA ARG A 74 -0.94 -15.03 -2.42
C ARG A 74 -1.07 -16.36 -1.71
N ARG A 75 -0.10 -17.25 -1.90
CA ARG A 75 -0.02 -18.57 -1.23
C ARG A 75 0.05 -18.50 0.31
N SER A 76 0.31 -17.34 0.91
CA SER A 76 0.44 -17.23 2.36
C SER A 76 -0.89 -17.55 3.09
N ASN A 77 -0.82 -18.27 4.22
CA ASN A 77 -2.01 -18.72 4.97
C ASN A 77 -3.02 -17.58 5.27
N LEU A 78 -2.53 -16.41 5.70
CA LEU A 78 -3.39 -15.25 5.95
C LEU A 78 -4.08 -14.74 4.68
N ALA A 79 -3.40 -14.74 3.54
CA ALA A 79 -3.97 -14.27 2.27
C ALA A 79 -5.03 -15.25 1.76
N LEU A 80 -4.79 -16.56 1.82
CA LEU A 80 -5.80 -17.59 1.50
C LEU A 80 -7.05 -17.44 2.38
N ILE A 81 -6.90 -17.30 3.71
CA ILE A 81 -8.03 -17.07 4.62
C ILE A 81 -8.81 -15.80 4.26
N GLN A 82 -8.10 -14.71 3.90
CA GLN A 82 -8.72 -13.45 3.48
C GLN A 82 -9.50 -13.60 2.16
N THR A 83 -8.99 -14.39 1.22
CA THR A 83 -9.64 -14.62 -0.07
C THR A 83 -10.82 -15.58 0.04
N HIS A 84 -10.74 -16.62 0.87
CA HIS A 84 -11.89 -17.47 1.18
C HIS A 84 -13.01 -16.69 1.88
N LEU A 85 -12.70 -15.82 2.85
CA LEU A 85 -13.68 -14.92 3.46
C LEU A 85 -14.45 -14.09 2.41
N VAL A 86 -13.75 -13.56 1.40
CA VAL A 86 -14.38 -12.84 0.27
C VAL A 86 -15.21 -13.79 -0.59
N ALA A 87 -14.66 -14.93 -1.02
CA ALA A 87 -15.36 -15.91 -1.86
C ALA A 87 -16.66 -16.43 -1.21
N ASP A 88 -16.60 -16.79 0.08
CA ASP A 88 -17.75 -17.29 0.85
C ASP A 88 -18.83 -16.21 0.99
N THR A 89 -18.42 -14.95 1.23
CA THR A 89 -19.35 -13.82 1.30
C THR A 89 -20.03 -13.58 -0.05
N LEU A 90 -19.28 -13.57 -1.15
CA LEU A 90 -19.81 -13.42 -2.51
C LEU A 90 -20.76 -14.56 -2.90
N ALA A 91 -20.41 -15.81 -2.57
CA ALA A 91 -21.25 -16.98 -2.79
C ALA A 91 -22.57 -16.90 -2.01
N SER A 92 -22.57 -16.32 -0.80
CA SER A 92 -23.79 -16.09 -0.02
C SER A 92 -24.71 -15.02 -0.61
N LEU A 93 -24.15 -14.00 -1.27
CA LEU A 93 -24.87 -12.90 -1.90
C LEU A 93 -25.39 -13.26 -3.30
N HIS A 94 -24.68 -14.11 -4.04
CA HIS A 94 -24.93 -14.39 -5.46
C HIS A 94 -25.17 -15.89 -5.71
N GLN A 95 -26.36 -16.37 -5.34
CA GLN A 95 -26.78 -17.74 -5.63
C GLN A 95 -26.72 -18.04 -7.14
N GLY A 96 -26.09 -19.16 -7.50
CA GLY A 96 -25.89 -19.56 -8.90
C GLY A 96 -24.61 -19.01 -9.55
N CYS A 97 -23.85 -18.17 -8.85
CA CYS A 97 -22.48 -17.83 -9.24
C CYS A 97 -21.46 -18.75 -8.54
N GLU A 98 -20.33 -18.97 -9.21
CA GLU A 98 -19.19 -19.75 -8.72
C GLU A 98 -18.01 -18.83 -8.44
N PHE A 99 -17.44 -18.92 -7.24
CA PHE A 99 -16.30 -18.12 -6.79
C PHE A 99 -15.15 -19.05 -6.41
N SER A 100 -14.23 -19.27 -7.34
CA SER A 100 -13.07 -20.15 -7.15
C SER A 100 -11.85 -19.35 -6.69
N VAL A 101 -10.96 -19.97 -5.91
CA VAL A 101 -9.75 -19.32 -5.37
C VAL A 101 -8.51 -19.92 -6.00
N GLU A 102 -7.74 -19.09 -6.70
CA GLU A 102 -6.43 -19.44 -7.25
C GLU A 102 -5.33 -18.60 -6.58
N TRP A 103 -4.15 -19.20 -6.40
CA TRP A 103 -3.03 -18.54 -5.73
C TRP A 103 -1.74 -18.60 -6.54
N MET A 104 -0.86 -17.65 -6.27
CA MET A 104 0.54 -17.67 -6.72
C MET A 104 1.48 -17.19 -5.62
N THR A 105 2.79 -17.29 -5.85
CA THR A 105 3.83 -16.89 -4.88
C THR A 105 4.56 -15.68 -5.44
N THR A 106 4.48 -14.50 -4.80
CA THR A 106 5.12 -13.27 -5.32
C THR A 106 6.60 -13.17 -4.95
N VAL A 107 7.34 -12.25 -5.59
CA VAL A 107 8.72 -11.89 -5.19
C VAL A 107 8.85 -11.66 -3.68
N GLY A 108 7.91 -10.90 -3.10
CA GLY A 108 7.88 -10.60 -1.67
C GLY A 108 7.58 -11.80 -0.76
N ASP A 109 7.07 -12.91 -1.30
CA ASP A 109 6.94 -14.20 -0.60
C ASP A 109 8.18 -15.09 -0.75
N ARG A 110 8.89 -15.00 -1.89
CA ARG A 110 10.15 -15.72 -2.15
C ARG A 110 11.29 -15.21 -1.26
N ASN A 111 11.42 -13.89 -1.06
CA ASN A 111 12.46 -13.33 -0.18
C ASN A 111 11.96 -13.03 1.24
N GLN A 112 12.22 -13.96 2.16
CA GLN A 112 11.88 -13.82 3.59
C GLN A 112 13.08 -13.53 4.50
N GLN A 113 14.28 -13.35 3.95
CA GLN A 113 15.51 -13.12 4.72
C GLN A 113 15.95 -11.65 4.71
N THR A 114 15.81 -10.96 3.58
CA THR A 114 16.14 -9.53 3.47
C THR A 114 15.15 -8.67 4.28
N PRO A 115 15.63 -7.72 5.10
CA PRO A 115 14.78 -6.77 5.82
C PRO A 115 13.83 -6.00 4.90
N LEU A 116 12.62 -5.70 5.38
CA LEU A 116 11.55 -5.10 4.56
C LEU A 116 11.99 -3.79 3.88
N HIS A 117 12.78 -2.98 4.57
CA HIS A 117 13.28 -1.70 4.08
C HIS A 117 14.50 -1.80 3.14
N LEU A 118 14.99 -3.02 2.88
CA LEU A 118 16.08 -3.34 1.95
C LEU A 118 15.60 -4.17 0.75
N LEU A 119 14.29 -4.44 0.66
CA LEU A 119 13.70 -5.00 -0.54
C LEU A 119 13.47 -3.88 -1.56
N THR A 120 14.54 -3.50 -2.26
CA THR A 120 14.46 -2.61 -3.41
C THR A 120 13.69 -3.30 -4.54
N PRO A 121 12.69 -2.65 -5.16
CA PRO A 121 12.07 -3.18 -6.37
C PRO A 121 13.04 -3.13 -7.56
N TYR A 122 12.74 -3.88 -8.62
CA TYR A 122 13.63 -4.12 -9.76
C TYR A 122 13.95 -2.86 -10.61
N SER A 123 13.27 -1.73 -10.35
CA SER A 123 13.52 -0.43 -10.97
C SER A 123 13.25 0.69 -9.97
N GLN A 124 13.97 1.83 -10.08
CA GLN A 124 13.69 3.06 -9.32
C GLN A 124 12.28 3.61 -9.54
N GLN A 125 11.57 3.14 -10.57
CA GLN A 125 10.22 3.57 -10.93
C GLN A 125 9.12 2.72 -10.27
N GLN A 126 9.45 1.55 -9.72
CA GLN A 126 8.50 0.69 -9.02
C GLN A 126 8.44 1.05 -7.53
N PRO A 127 7.25 1.09 -6.91
CA PRO A 127 7.11 1.32 -5.47
C PRO A 127 7.36 0.02 -4.69
N ALA A 128 8.11 0.05 -3.58
CA ALA A 128 8.41 -1.16 -2.77
C ALA A 128 7.18 -1.96 -2.26
N LYS A 129 5.96 -1.41 -2.34
CA LYS A 129 4.70 -2.13 -2.09
C LYS A 129 4.28 -3.07 -3.24
N SER A 130 4.71 -2.79 -4.47
CA SER A 130 4.34 -3.58 -5.65
C SER A 130 4.92 -5.00 -5.63
N LEU A 131 5.91 -5.27 -4.78
CA LEU A 131 6.48 -6.60 -4.49
C LEU A 131 5.45 -7.69 -4.10
N TRP A 132 4.25 -7.28 -3.67
CA TRP A 132 3.13 -8.18 -3.35
C TRP A 132 1.93 -8.06 -4.28
N THR A 133 1.94 -7.14 -5.26
CA THR A 133 0.81 -6.88 -6.15
C THR A 133 1.16 -7.04 -7.64
N ASP A 134 2.35 -6.62 -8.10
CA ASP A 134 2.76 -6.61 -9.53
C ASP A 134 2.46 -7.92 -10.29
N GLU A 135 2.85 -9.07 -9.72
CA GLU A 135 2.66 -10.39 -10.35
C GLU A 135 1.18 -10.82 -10.35
N LEU A 136 0.39 -10.43 -9.34
CA LEU A 136 -1.05 -10.69 -9.27
C LEU A 136 -1.80 -9.84 -10.29
N GLU A 137 -1.50 -8.53 -10.31
CA GLU A 137 -2.03 -7.56 -11.26
C GLU A 137 -1.75 -7.99 -12.70
N ALA A 138 -0.53 -8.45 -13.00
CA ALA A 138 -0.18 -8.97 -14.33
C ALA A 138 -1.06 -10.16 -14.74
N ARG A 139 -1.33 -11.11 -13.83
CA ARG A 139 -2.20 -12.26 -14.09
C ARG A 139 -3.69 -11.90 -14.15
N MET A 140 -4.13 -10.88 -13.42
CA MET A 140 -5.49 -10.34 -13.55
C MET A 140 -5.68 -9.63 -14.90
N MET A 141 -4.69 -8.86 -15.34
CA MET A 141 -4.72 -8.15 -16.63
C MET A 141 -4.66 -9.10 -17.83
N SER A 142 -4.03 -10.28 -17.71
CA SER A 142 -4.07 -11.33 -18.73
C SER A 142 -5.32 -12.21 -18.69
N GLY A 143 -6.29 -11.93 -17.79
CA GLY A 143 -7.52 -12.70 -17.62
C GLY A 143 -7.39 -13.95 -16.73
N GLY A 144 -6.19 -14.28 -16.25
CA GLY A 144 -5.95 -15.40 -15.35
C GLY A 144 -6.72 -15.29 -14.04
N PHE A 145 -6.87 -14.09 -13.49
CA PHE A 145 -7.79 -13.79 -12.37
C PHE A 145 -8.88 -12.82 -12.83
N ASP A 146 -10.03 -12.81 -12.14
CA ASP A 146 -11.10 -11.83 -12.34
C ASP A 146 -11.07 -10.70 -11.32
N LEU A 147 -10.69 -11.02 -10.08
CA LEU A 147 -10.41 -10.07 -9.00
C LEU A 147 -9.24 -10.57 -8.14
N ILE A 148 -8.63 -9.68 -7.37
CA ILE A 148 -7.56 -10.00 -6.41
C ILE A 148 -7.96 -9.48 -5.02
N VAL A 149 -7.68 -10.26 -3.97
CA VAL A 149 -7.98 -9.87 -2.58
C VAL A 149 -6.70 -9.51 -1.83
N HIS A 150 -6.67 -8.31 -1.24
CA HIS A 150 -5.50 -7.76 -0.55
C HIS A 150 -5.80 -7.33 0.88
N SER A 151 -4.81 -7.48 1.77
CA SER A 151 -4.71 -6.63 2.96
C SER A 151 -4.42 -5.19 2.51
N LEU A 152 -5.36 -4.26 2.69
CA LEU A 152 -5.35 -2.95 2.01
C LEU A 152 -4.09 -2.10 2.28
N LYS A 153 -3.48 -2.24 3.47
CA LYS A 153 -2.22 -1.59 3.84
C LYS A 153 -1.03 -1.92 2.93
N ASP A 154 -1.06 -3.09 2.28
CA ASP A 154 0.00 -3.59 1.41
C ASP A 154 -0.21 -3.14 -0.05
N VAL A 155 -1.37 -2.56 -0.37
CA VAL A 155 -1.71 -2.04 -1.71
C VAL A 155 -1.15 -0.62 -1.90
N PRO A 156 -0.47 -0.32 -3.02
CA PRO A 156 -0.08 1.04 -3.41
C PRO A 156 -1.23 2.07 -3.31
N THR A 157 -0.90 3.34 -3.03
CA THR A 157 -1.87 4.46 -2.97
C THR A 157 -2.25 5.00 -4.35
N THR A 158 -1.42 4.70 -5.34
CA THR A 158 -1.64 4.87 -6.78
C THR A 158 -1.57 3.48 -7.40
N LEU A 159 -2.67 3.03 -8.02
CA LEU A 159 -2.77 1.70 -8.63
C LEU A 159 -2.15 1.69 -10.03
N LYS A 160 -1.88 0.50 -10.55
CA LYS A 160 -1.41 0.31 -11.93
C LYS A 160 -2.52 0.72 -12.93
N PRO A 161 -2.17 1.35 -14.08
CA PRO A 161 -3.16 1.68 -15.10
C PRO A 161 -3.98 0.44 -15.53
N GLY A 162 -5.31 0.58 -15.55
CA GLY A 162 -6.23 -0.51 -15.85
C GLY A 162 -6.62 -1.37 -14.63
N CYS A 163 -6.13 -1.06 -13.42
CA CYS A 163 -6.57 -1.67 -12.17
C CYS A 163 -7.33 -0.65 -11.29
N GLU A 164 -8.41 -1.08 -10.63
CA GLU A 164 -9.16 -0.29 -9.66
C GLU A 164 -9.47 -1.12 -8.41
N ILE A 165 -9.51 -0.49 -7.22
CA ILE A 165 -10.13 -1.11 -6.06
C ILE A 165 -11.65 -1.03 -6.29
N ALA A 166 -12.31 -2.18 -6.37
CA ALA A 166 -13.76 -2.27 -6.53
C ALA A 166 -14.50 -1.97 -5.22
N CYS A 167 -14.06 -2.55 -4.11
CA CYS A 167 -14.73 -2.40 -2.81
C CYS A 167 -13.76 -2.65 -1.66
N MET A 168 -14.17 -2.27 -0.45
CA MET A 168 -13.47 -2.63 0.79
C MET A 168 -14.44 -3.26 1.77
N LEU A 169 -14.10 -4.46 2.26
CA LEU A 169 -14.90 -5.18 3.26
C LEU A 169 -14.86 -4.47 4.62
N GLU A 170 -15.73 -4.90 5.54
CA GLU A 170 -15.73 -4.39 6.91
C GLU A 170 -14.35 -4.47 7.59
N ARG A 171 -13.97 -3.35 8.21
CA ARG A 171 -12.66 -3.18 8.83
C ARG A 171 -12.58 -3.89 10.17
N GLU A 172 -11.77 -4.94 10.20
CA GLU A 172 -11.22 -5.51 11.43
C GLU A 172 -10.35 -4.52 12.20
N ASP A 173 -10.04 -4.83 13.47
CA ASP A 173 -9.31 -3.90 14.36
C ASP A 173 -8.00 -3.39 13.71
N PRO A 174 -7.88 -2.07 13.46
CA PRO A 174 -6.74 -1.49 12.78
C PRO A 174 -5.51 -1.37 13.69
N ARG A 175 -5.66 -1.54 15.02
CA ARG A 175 -4.57 -1.35 15.98
C ARG A 175 -3.47 -2.42 15.82
N ASP A 176 -2.30 -2.06 16.31
CA ASP A 176 -1.23 -3.01 16.55
C ASP A 176 -1.41 -3.67 17.93
N ALA A 177 -0.85 -4.86 18.10
CA ALA A 177 -0.79 -5.57 19.37
C ALA A 177 0.64 -5.83 19.80
N LEU A 178 0.86 -5.71 21.10
CA LEU A 178 1.96 -6.38 21.79
C LEU A 178 1.65 -7.89 21.86
N VAL A 179 2.64 -8.70 21.49
CA VAL A 179 2.60 -10.16 21.63
C VAL A 179 3.87 -10.58 22.37
N VAL A 180 3.74 -10.81 23.68
CA VAL A 180 4.83 -11.25 24.55
C VAL A 180 5.14 -12.74 24.35
N LYS A 181 6.41 -13.13 24.49
CA LYS A 181 6.86 -14.53 24.42
C LYS A 181 6.17 -15.36 25.51
N GLN A 182 5.73 -16.57 25.17
CA GLN A 182 5.08 -17.45 26.15
C GLN A 182 5.97 -17.70 27.38
N GLY A 183 5.36 -17.68 28.57
CA GLY A 183 6.04 -17.86 29.85
C GLY A 183 6.59 -16.58 30.50
N LEU A 184 6.64 -15.44 29.78
CA LEU A 184 6.99 -14.15 30.38
C LEU A 184 5.75 -13.48 31.01
N PRO A 185 5.89 -12.76 32.14
CA PRO A 185 4.75 -12.20 32.89
C PRO A 185 4.25 -10.84 32.39
N TYR A 186 4.91 -10.26 31.38
CA TYR A 186 4.70 -8.89 30.92
C TYR A 186 3.35 -8.73 30.20
N LYS A 187 2.66 -7.60 30.42
CA LYS A 187 1.32 -7.31 29.87
C LYS A 187 1.30 -6.06 28.98
N THR A 188 2.22 -5.14 29.22
CA THR A 188 2.37 -3.85 28.54
C THR A 188 3.81 -3.70 28.02
N LEU A 189 4.07 -2.64 27.25
CA LEU A 189 5.42 -2.30 26.82
C LEU A 189 6.26 -1.74 27.98
N ASP A 190 5.64 -1.07 28.94
CA ASP A 190 6.27 -0.55 30.17
C ASP A 190 6.77 -1.65 31.12
N ASP A 191 6.16 -2.85 31.06
CA ASP A 191 6.61 -4.01 31.84
C ASP A 191 7.92 -4.63 31.31
N LEU A 192 8.34 -4.31 30.07
CA LEU A 192 9.52 -4.90 29.45
C LEU A 192 10.82 -4.28 30.02
N PRO A 193 11.75 -5.09 30.56
CA PRO A 193 13.01 -4.56 31.09
C PRO A 193 13.85 -3.80 30.06
N ASP A 194 14.60 -2.81 30.54
CA ASP A 194 15.61 -2.07 29.77
C ASP A 194 16.49 -3.01 28.92
N GLY A 195 16.61 -2.72 27.62
CA GLY A 195 17.39 -3.52 26.67
C GLY A 195 16.67 -4.75 26.09
N SER A 196 15.42 -5.03 26.48
CA SER A 196 14.60 -6.10 25.89
C SER A 196 14.44 -5.92 24.37
N ILE A 197 14.47 -7.04 23.62
CA ILE A 197 14.38 -7.04 22.16
C ILE A 197 12.93 -7.28 21.72
N VAL A 198 12.40 -6.35 20.93
CA VAL A 198 11.06 -6.36 20.36
C VAL A 198 11.14 -6.52 18.84
N GLY A 199 10.51 -7.57 18.29
CA GLY A 199 10.60 -7.91 16.88
C GLY A 199 9.55 -7.22 16.01
N THR A 200 9.98 -6.44 15.02
CA THR A 200 9.10 -5.87 13.99
C THR A 200 9.87 -5.36 12.76
N GLY A 201 9.50 -5.84 11.57
CA GLY A 201 10.02 -5.30 10.31
C GLY A 201 9.35 -4.02 9.78
N SER A 202 8.46 -3.39 10.55
CA SER A 202 7.78 -2.15 10.14
C SER A 202 8.53 -0.91 10.63
N VAL A 203 9.05 -0.11 9.69
CA VAL A 203 9.73 1.16 9.96
C VAL A 203 8.84 2.13 10.75
N ARG A 204 7.54 2.22 10.43
CA ARG A 204 6.52 2.98 11.19
C ARG A 204 6.53 2.61 12.67
N ARG A 205 6.44 1.31 12.98
CA ARG A 205 6.39 0.82 14.37
C ARG A 205 7.68 1.11 15.11
N VAL A 206 8.83 0.88 14.48
CA VAL A 206 10.14 1.15 15.10
C VAL A 206 10.32 2.64 15.40
N ALA A 207 10.01 3.52 14.45
CA ALA A 207 10.14 4.97 14.62
C ALA A 207 9.31 5.50 15.80
N GLN A 208 8.02 5.13 15.86
CA GLN A 208 7.11 5.59 16.92
C GLN A 208 7.42 4.96 18.28
N LEU A 209 7.72 3.66 18.32
CA LEU A 209 8.01 2.98 19.59
C LEU A 209 9.39 3.31 20.17
N LYS A 210 10.39 3.66 19.35
CA LYS A 210 11.66 4.22 19.86
C LYS A 210 11.46 5.54 20.60
N ARG A 211 10.49 6.36 20.17
CA ARG A 211 10.15 7.61 20.84
C ARG A 211 9.53 7.38 22.22
N ALA A 212 8.55 6.47 22.30
CA ALA A 212 7.85 6.16 23.54
C ALA A 212 8.68 5.29 24.51
N TYR A 213 9.50 4.38 23.97
CA TYR A 213 10.25 3.37 24.71
C TYR A 213 11.73 3.33 24.28
N PRO A 214 12.51 4.42 24.51
CA PRO A 214 13.88 4.58 23.97
C PRO A 214 14.89 3.56 24.52
N LYS A 215 14.53 2.84 25.58
CA LYS A 215 15.38 1.81 26.21
C LYS A 215 15.15 0.40 25.64
N LEU A 216 14.09 0.19 24.84
CA LEU A 216 13.84 -1.09 24.18
C LEU A 216 14.66 -1.19 22.88
N LYS A 217 15.11 -2.39 22.56
CA LYS A 217 15.79 -2.69 21.30
C LYS A 217 14.75 -3.18 20.28
N PHE A 218 14.85 -2.69 19.06
CA PHE A 218 13.93 -3.07 17.97
C PHE A 218 14.71 -3.75 16.87
N GLU A 219 14.44 -5.04 16.67
CA GLU A 219 15.13 -5.89 15.70
C GLU A 219 14.15 -6.35 14.60
N ASP A 220 14.67 -6.62 13.40
CA ASP A 220 13.84 -7.01 12.27
C ASP A 220 13.21 -8.40 12.48
N MET A 221 11.97 -8.54 12.03
CA MET A 221 11.22 -9.79 12.13
C MET A 221 10.46 -10.06 10.83
N ARG A 222 10.96 -11.04 10.08
CA ARG A 222 10.49 -11.47 8.76
C ARG A 222 9.80 -12.84 8.78
N GLY A 223 9.00 -13.10 7.74
CA GLY A 223 8.16 -14.29 7.57
C GLY A 223 6.66 -14.00 7.70
N ASN A 224 5.83 -15.00 7.47
CA ASN A 224 4.38 -14.94 7.74
C ASN A 224 4.08 -14.97 9.26
N LEU A 225 2.82 -14.74 9.68
CA LEU A 225 2.46 -14.67 11.10
C LEU A 225 2.84 -15.93 11.89
N ASN A 226 2.56 -17.12 11.37
CA ASN A 226 2.87 -18.39 12.05
C ASN A 226 4.39 -18.55 12.22
N THR A 227 5.18 -18.23 11.19
CA THR A 227 6.66 -18.22 11.27
C THR A 227 7.16 -17.22 12.32
N ARG A 228 6.54 -16.04 12.45
CA ARG A 228 6.95 -15.04 13.45
C ARG A 228 6.62 -15.49 14.87
N LEU A 229 5.43 -16.05 15.10
CA LEU A 229 5.04 -16.60 16.40
C LEU A 229 5.97 -17.76 16.81
N GLY A 230 6.27 -18.69 15.89
CA GLY A 230 7.25 -19.75 16.13
C GLY A 230 8.66 -19.22 16.43
N LYS A 231 9.11 -18.15 15.74
CA LYS A 231 10.38 -17.46 16.05
C LYS A 231 10.37 -16.75 17.41
N LEU A 232 9.23 -16.24 17.88
CA LEU A 232 9.11 -15.65 19.21
C LEU A 232 9.24 -16.74 20.29
N ASP A 233 8.47 -17.82 20.15
CA ASP A 233 8.36 -18.86 21.19
C ASP A 233 9.53 -19.86 21.20
N ALA A 234 10.41 -19.85 20.20
CA ALA A 234 11.58 -20.70 20.16
C ALA A 234 12.46 -20.57 21.44
N PRO A 235 13.01 -21.67 22.00
CA PRO A 235 13.75 -21.63 23.27
C PRO A 235 14.90 -20.62 23.27
N ASN A 236 15.70 -20.62 22.19
CA ASN A 236 16.82 -19.71 21.95
C ASN A 236 16.43 -18.37 21.31
N SER A 237 15.14 -18.03 21.23
CA SER A 237 14.70 -16.76 20.67
C SER A 237 15.19 -15.58 21.52
N PRO A 238 15.87 -14.59 20.91
CA PRO A 238 16.30 -13.37 21.60
C PRO A 238 15.14 -12.39 21.84
N PHE A 239 13.97 -12.61 21.22
CA PHE A 239 12.84 -11.71 21.28
C PHE A 239 12.04 -11.89 22.58
N ALA A 240 11.84 -10.81 23.33
CA ALA A 240 10.93 -10.78 24.48
C ALA A 240 9.46 -10.61 24.02
N ALA A 241 9.25 -9.89 22.91
CA ALA A 241 7.93 -9.64 22.33
C ALA A 241 8.00 -9.36 20.82
N LEU A 242 6.84 -9.38 20.17
CA LEU A 242 6.62 -8.89 18.81
C LEU A 242 5.58 -7.78 18.81
N ILE A 243 5.62 -6.94 17.77
CA ILE A 243 4.51 -6.04 17.42
C ILE A 243 3.85 -6.56 16.14
N LEU A 244 2.58 -6.94 16.23
CA LEU A 244 1.78 -7.50 15.12
C LEU A 244 0.49 -6.69 14.93
N ALA A 245 -0.27 -6.93 13.86
CA ALA A 245 -1.57 -6.28 13.66
C ALA A 245 -2.67 -7.17 14.24
N ILE A 246 -3.64 -6.60 14.99
CA ILE A 246 -4.72 -7.38 15.65
C ILE A 246 -5.53 -8.12 14.59
N SER A 247 -6.07 -7.40 13.61
CA SER A 247 -6.74 -7.94 12.42
C SER A 247 -6.03 -9.12 11.74
N GLY A 248 -4.69 -9.14 11.75
CA GLY A 248 -3.92 -10.28 11.22
C GLY A 248 -4.01 -11.52 12.11
N LEU A 249 -3.91 -11.33 13.44
CA LEU A 249 -4.02 -12.40 14.44
C LEU A 249 -5.45 -12.94 14.56
N THR A 250 -6.47 -12.08 14.51
CA THR A 250 -7.88 -12.49 14.56
C THR A 250 -8.22 -13.43 13.40
N ARG A 251 -7.86 -13.05 12.18
CA ARG A 251 -8.12 -13.85 10.96
C ARG A 251 -7.46 -15.23 10.97
N ILE A 252 -6.29 -15.40 11.59
CA ILE A 252 -5.65 -16.72 11.75
C ILE A 252 -6.03 -17.44 13.06
N SER A 253 -7.17 -17.07 13.67
CA SER A 253 -7.67 -17.62 14.95
C SER A 253 -6.67 -17.53 16.12
N SER A 254 -5.71 -16.60 16.03
CA SER A 254 -4.64 -16.38 17.01
C SER A 254 -4.87 -15.13 17.87
N ALA A 255 -6.11 -14.64 17.97
CA ALA A 255 -6.47 -13.50 18.82
C ALA A 255 -6.03 -13.69 20.29
N HIS A 256 -6.04 -14.93 20.79
CA HIS A 256 -5.55 -15.31 22.12
C HIS A 256 -4.05 -15.02 22.35
N ARG A 257 -3.28 -14.70 21.30
CA ARG A 257 -1.87 -14.26 21.39
C ARG A 257 -1.71 -12.78 21.67
N VAL A 258 -2.77 -11.97 21.54
CA VAL A 258 -2.72 -10.53 21.84
C VAL A 258 -2.54 -10.35 23.34
N THR A 259 -1.39 -9.81 23.76
CA THR A 259 -1.14 -9.46 25.16
C THR A 259 -1.85 -8.15 25.51
N SER A 260 -1.71 -7.15 24.66
CA SER A 260 -2.44 -5.87 24.77
C SER A 260 -2.49 -5.15 23.42
N PRO A 261 -3.59 -4.42 23.13
CA PRO A 261 -3.64 -3.49 22.00
C PRO A 261 -2.77 -2.26 22.29
N ILE A 262 -2.19 -1.68 21.24
CA ILE A 262 -1.41 -0.43 21.31
C ILE A 262 -2.16 0.62 20.48
N SER A 263 -2.44 1.77 21.11
CA SER A 263 -3.18 2.90 20.52
C SER A 263 -2.30 4.14 20.35
N SER A 264 -2.88 5.22 19.84
CA SER A 264 -2.33 6.55 20.05
C SER A 264 -2.26 6.88 21.56
N PRO A 265 -1.31 7.74 21.99
CA PRO A 265 -0.24 8.36 21.20
C PRO A 265 0.98 7.45 20.96
N GLN A 266 1.07 6.27 21.59
CA GLN A 266 2.25 5.39 21.48
C GLN A 266 2.45 4.82 20.07
N LEU A 267 1.36 4.47 19.37
CA LEU A 267 1.44 3.87 18.04
C LEU A 267 0.18 4.13 17.20
N TYR A 268 0.29 5.07 16.26
CA TYR A 268 -0.67 5.29 15.19
C TYR A 268 -0.54 4.18 14.13
N HIS A 269 -1.65 3.59 13.71
CA HIS A 269 -1.68 2.41 12.86
C HIS A 269 -1.24 2.69 11.41
N ALA A 270 -1.02 1.62 10.62
CA ALA A 270 -0.77 1.78 9.19
C ALA A 270 -2.08 2.06 8.45
N VAL A 271 -2.01 2.94 7.45
CA VAL A 271 -3.08 3.24 6.48
C VAL A 271 -3.67 1.95 5.91
N GLY A 272 -4.99 1.80 5.94
CA GLY A 272 -5.69 0.60 5.48
C GLY A 272 -5.44 -0.66 6.32
N GLN A 273 -4.75 -0.59 7.48
CA GLN A 273 -4.61 -1.75 8.38
C GLN A 273 -5.99 -2.16 8.89
N GLY A 274 -6.28 -3.47 8.90
CA GLY A 274 -7.60 -4.01 9.22
C GLY A 274 -8.53 -4.20 8.01
N ALA A 275 -8.46 -3.35 6.99
CA ALA A 275 -9.31 -3.47 5.81
C ALA A 275 -8.83 -4.57 4.84
N LEU A 276 -9.76 -5.18 4.13
CA LEU A 276 -9.49 -5.92 2.90
C LEU A 276 -9.95 -5.06 1.72
N GLY A 277 -9.11 -4.94 0.71
CA GLY A 277 -9.47 -4.33 -0.58
C GLY A 277 -9.58 -5.40 -1.64
N VAL A 278 -10.62 -5.30 -2.47
CA VAL A 278 -10.76 -6.11 -3.68
C VAL A 278 -10.32 -5.27 -4.87
N GLU A 279 -9.32 -5.74 -5.62
CA GLU A 279 -8.83 -5.11 -6.85
C GLU A 279 -9.40 -5.84 -8.08
N ILE A 280 -9.81 -5.08 -9.10
CA ILE A 280 -10.38 -5.59 -10.36
C ILE A 280 -9.79 -4.83 -11.55
N ARG A 281 -10.06 -5.32 -12.77
CA ARG A 281 -9.80 -4.57 -14.01
C ARG A 281 -10.74 -3.37 -14.11
N SER A 282 -10.18 -2.20 -14.41
CA SER A 282 -10.97 -0.98 -14.64
C SER A 282 -11.96 -1.16 -15.80
N GLY A 283 -13.23 -0.88 -15.55
CA GLY A 283 -14.30 -1.02 -16.54
C GLY A 283 -14.84 -2.45 -16.71
N ASP A 284 -14.39 -3.44 -15.95
CA ASP A 284 -14.99 -4.77 -15.94
C ASP A 284 -16.34 -4.76 -15.21
N VAL A 285 -17.39 -4.37 -15.95
CA VAL A 285 -18.76 -4.28 -15.44
C VAL A 285 -19.21 -5.61 -14.84
N ARG A 286 -18.87 -6.76 -15.45
CA ARG A 286 -19.28 -8.09 -14.97
C ARG A 286 -18.74 -8.37 -13.57
N VAL A 287 -17.44 -8.14 -13.34
CA VAL A 287 -16.83 -8.36 -12.02
C VAL A 287 -17.32 -7.30 -11.03
N ARG A 288 -17.43 -6.03 -11.44
CA ARG A 288 -17.94 -4.94 -10.58
C ARG A 288 -19.37 -5.22 -10.10
N GLU A 289 -20.24 -5.72 -10.97
CA GLU A 289 -21.61 -6.12 -10.66
C GLU A 289 -21.64 -7.30 -9.66
N ALA A 290 -20.72 -8.27 -9.79
CA ALA A 290 -20.60 -9.36 -8.83
C ALA A 290 -20.04 -8.93 -7.46
N MET A 291 -19.49 -7.73 -7.30
CA MET A 291 -19.03 -7.20 -6.00
C MET A 291 -20.13 -6.44 -5.23
N ARG A 292 -21.36 -6.34 -5.75
CA ARG A 292 -22.46 -5.64 -5.08
C ARG A 292 -22.72 -6.19 -3.68
N GLY A 293 -22.95 -5.30 -2.71
CA GLY A 293 -23.32 -5.67 -1.34
C GLY A 293 -22.17 -6.14 -0.43
N ILE A 294 -20.96 -6.41 -0.93
CA ILE A 294 -19.81 -6.79 -0.09
C ILE A 294 -19.03 -5.59 0.47
N GLY A 295 -19.16 -4.41 -0.16
CA GLY A 295 -18.49 -3.17 0.25
C GLY A 295 -19.09 -2.57 1.52
N HIS A 296 -18.23 -2.14 2.45
CA HIS A 296 -18.63 -1.47 3.70
C HIS A 296 -18.23 0.00 3.65
N TRP A 297 -19.18 0.87 3.32
CA TRP A 297 -18.94 2.29 3.04
C TRP A 297 -18.18 3.05 4.16
N GLN A 298 -18.44 2.74 5.44
CA GLN A 298 -17.71 3.34 6.56
C GLN A 298 -16.23 2.95 6.57
N THR A 299 -15.88 1.78 6.05
CA THR A 299 -14.49 1.35 5.87
C THR A 299 -13.88 2.06 4.67
N GLU A 300 -14.62 2.15 3.57
CA GLU A 300 -14.17 2.81 2.35
C GLU A 300 -13.85 4.28 2.59
N TRP A 301 -14.74 5.05 3.23
CA TRP A 301 -14.51 6.48 3.47
C TRP A 301 -13.33 6.73 4.44
N ARG A 302 -13.20 5.93 5.50
CA ARG A 302 -12.02 5.98 6.39
C ARG A 302 -10.73 5.67 5.63
N CYS A 303 -10.73 4.61 4.83
CA CYS A 303 -9.56 4.20 4.07
C CYS A 303 -9.25 5.15 2.90
N ALA A 304 -10.25 5.81 2.32
CA ALA A 304 -10.09 6.88 1.32
C ALA A 304 -9.27 8.02 1.91
N ALA A 305 -9.67 8.53 3.07
CA ALA A 305 -8.96 9.58 3.80
C ALA A 305 -7.53 9.16 4.18
N GLU A 306 -7.35 7.95 4.71
CA GLU A 306 -6.02 7.44 5.03
C GLU A 306 -5.12 7.28 3.78
N ARG A 307 -5.68 6.79 2.66
CA ARG A 307 -4.93 6.57 1.40
C ARG A 307 -4.62 7.90 0.70
N GLY A 308 -5.53 8.86 0.67
CA GLY A 308 -5.28 10.22 0.17
C GLY A 308 -4.20 10.95 0.99
N CYS A 309 -4.28 10.84 2.33
CA CYS A 309 -3.23 11.33 3.22
C CYS A 309 -1.87 10.69 2.91
N LEU A 310 -1.83 9.37 2.81
CA LEU A 310 -0.61 8.64 2.53
C LEU A 310 -0.04 8.96 1.15
N ARG A 311 -0.87 9.09 0.11
CA ARG A 311 -0.46 9.45 -1.26
C ARG A 311 0.31 10.77 -1.28
N VAL A 312 -0.16 11.76 -0.52
CA VAL A 312 0.52 13.05 -0.41
C VAL A 312 1.79 12.95 0.44
N LEU A 313 1.83 12.14 1.51
CA LEU A 313 3.01 11.96 2.36
C LEU A 313 4.09 11.03 1.75
N GLU A 314 3.75 10.13 0.82
CA GLU A 314 4.66 9.18 0.19
C GLU A 314 5.59 9.86 -0.82
N GLY A 315 6.71 10.41 -0.33
CA GLY A 315 7.91 10.68 -1.13
C GLY A 315 8.73 9.42 -1.46
N GLY A 316 8.22 8.22 -1.15
CA GLY A 316 8.89 6.93 -1.30
C GLY A 316 8.28 5.84 -0.40
N CYS A 317 8.33 4.59 -0.85
CA CYS A 317 7.32 3.57 -0.46
C CYS A 317 7.60 2.78 0.82
N SER A 318 8.13 3.43 1.87
CA SER A 318 8.22 2.81 3.22
C SER A 318 8.25 3.84 4.35
N VAL A 319 7.73 5.05 4.12
CA VAL A 319 7.85 6.17 5.06
C VAL A 319 7.23 5.84 6.44
N PRO A 320 7.80 6.35 7.55
CA PRO A 320 7.30 6.17 8.92
C PRO A 320 6.04 7.00 9.21
N VAL A 321 5.04 6.87 8.33
CA VAL A 321 3.71 7.47 8.45
C VAL A 321 2.83 6.57 9.30
N GLY A 322 2.07 7.15 10.22
CA GLY A 322 0.99 6.50 10.95
C GLY A 322 -0.28 7.34 10.91
N VAL A 323 -1.43 6.69 11.05
CA VAL A 323 -2.75 7.32 11.05
C VAL A 323 -3.65 6.79 12.17
N GLU A 324 -4.69 7.52 12.49
CA GLU A 324 -5.83 7.06 13.29
C GLU A 324 -7.09 7.73 12.74
N SER A 325 -8.10 6.94 12.35
CA SER A 325 -9.36 7.46 11.80
C SER A 325 -10.60 6.92 12.51
N THR A 326 -11.61 7.78 12.62
CA THR A 326 -12.95 7.45 13.11
C THR A 326 -13.98 8.05 12.17
N LEU A 327 -15.12 7.37 12.01
CA LEU A 327 -16.22 7.81 11.19
C LEU A 327 -17.53 7.49 11.92
N GLU A 328 -18.38 8.50 12.05
CA GLU A 328 -19.69 8.46 12.70
C GLU A 328 -20.72 8.88 11.65
N GLU A 329 -21.71 8.02 11.36
CA GLU A 329 -22.83 8.41 10.48
C GLU A 329 -23.71 9.43 11.22
N LEU A 330 -24.09 10.50 10.53
CA LEU A 330 -24.94 11.55 11.10
C LEU A 330 -26.38 11.36 10.62
N ASP A 331 -27.34 11.56 11.50
CA ASP A 331 -28.75 11.48 11.13
C ASP A 331 -29.12 12.59 10.12
N PRO A 332 -30.04 12.33 9.18
CA PRO A 332 -30.44 13.33 8.17
C PRO A 332 -31.00 14.63 8.77
N GLU A 333 -31.53 14.55 9.99
CA GLU A 333 -32.20 15.64 10.72
C GLU A 333 -31.24 16.44 11.63
N GLU A 334 -29.96 16.02 11.79
CA GLU A 334 -28.99 16.81 12.54
C GLU A 334 -28.61 18.10 11.78
N GLU A 335 -28.99 19.24 12.38
CA GLU A 335 -28.66 20.58 11.88
C GLU A 335 -27.15 20.80 11.77
N ASP A 336 -26.75 21.49 10.70
CA ASP A 336 -25.36 21.74 10.31
C ASP A 336 -24.73 22.85 11.19
N ASN A 337 -24.62 22.60 12.51
CA ASN A 337 -23.98 23.49 13.49
C ASN A 337 -22.49 23.76 13.19
N ALA A 338 -21.90 23.00 12.27
CA ALA A 338 -20.59 23.24 11.70
C ALA A 338 -20.72 23.53 10.20
N GLN A 339 -20.99 24.79 9.85
CA GLN A 339 -20.51 25.32 8.58
C GLN A 339 -18.99 25.33 8.62
N ASP A 340 -18.38 24.24 8.16
CA ASP A 340 -16.95 24.20 7.86
C ASP A 340 -16.72 24.85 6.48
N PRO A 341 -16.21 26.09 6.42
CA PRO A 341 -16.01 26.79 5.15
C PRO A 341 -14.93 26.15 4.28
N ALA A 342 -14.15 25.19 4.79
CA ALA A 342 -13.15 24.48 4.01
C ALA A 342 -13.74 23.53 2.95
N PHE A 343 -15.02 23.14 3.10
CA PHE A 343 -15.73 22.20 2.22
C PHE A 343 -17.02 22.81 1.66
N ALA A 344 -16.92 24.02 1.12
CA ALA A 344 -18.00 24.65 0.37
C ALA A 344 -18.47 23.77 -0.82
N LYS A 345 -19.73 23.95 -1.23
CA LYS A 345 -20.53 23.11 -2.15
C LYS A 345 -19.98 22.82 -3.57
N GLU A 346 -18.76 23.21 -3.91
CA GLU A 346 -18.26 23.17 -5.29
C GLU A 346 -17.18 22.08 -5.53
N GLN A 347 -17.25 21.45 -6.70
CA GLN A 347 -16.24 20.58 -7.32
C GLN A 347 -16.03 19.18 -6.72
N PHE A 348 -17.11 18.40 -6.65
CA PHE A 348 -17.05 17.01 -7.12
C PHE A 348 -18.04 16.83 -8.26
N ASP A 349 -17.66 16.08 -9.29
CA ASP A 349 -18.59 15.75 -10.37
C ASP A 349 -19.81 15.00 -9.80
N PRO A 350 -21.03 15.26 -10.32
CA PRO A 350 -22.19 14.51 -9.89
C PRO A 350 -21.96 13.03 -10.12
N ILE A 351 -22.41 12.23 -9.15
CA ILE A 351 -22.23 10.78 -9.20
C ILE A 351 -23.03 10.21 -10.38
N VAL A 352 -22.35 9.44 -11.24
CA VAL A 352 -22.87 8.82 -12.47
C VAL A 352 -22.75 7.29 -12.41
N GLU A 353 -23.39 6.60 -13.35
CA GLU A 353 -23.38 5.14 -13.49
C GLU A 353 -21.96 4.55 -13.54
N GLU A 354 -21.02 5.29 -14.13
CA GLU A 354 -19.61 4.89 -14.25
C GLU A 354 -18.72 5.39 -13.11
N SER A 355 -19.25 6.09 -12.09
CA SER A 355 -18.44 6.62 -10.98
C SER A 355 -17.74 5.49 -10.21
N PRO A 356 -16.42 5.57 -9.98
CA PRO A 356 -15.73 4.67 -9.07
C PRO A 356 -16.40 4.70 -7.70
N MET A 357 -16.57 3.52 -7.09
CA MET A 357 -17.23 3.36 -5.80
C MET A 357 -18.70 3.78 -5.72
N LEU A 358 -19.42 3.96 -6.84
CA LEU A 358 -20.86 4.25 -6.88
C LEU A 358 -21.68 3.34 -5.95
N TRP A 359 -21.60 2.03 -6.15
CA TRP A 359 -22.28 1.01 -5.36
C TRP A 359 -21.80 0.94 -3.91
N PHE A 360 -20.55 1.30 -3.70
CA PHE A 360 -19.74 0.83 -2.57
C PHE A 360 -19.60 1.91 -1.49
N SER A 361 -19.71 3.17 -1.89
CA SER A 361 -19.94 4.34 -1.01
C SER A 361 -21.27 4.31 -0.25
N GLY A 362 -22.09 3.26 -0.40
CA GLY A 362 -23.29 3.00 0.41
C GLY A 362 -24.48 3.92 0.12
N ILE A 363 -24.35 4.79 -0.88
CA ILE A 363 -25.38 5.72 -1.36
C ILE A 363 -26.37 5.06 -2.31
N VAL A 364 -26.03 3.92 -2.92
CA VAL A 364 -26.98 3.12 -3.70
C VAL A 364 -27.47 1.97 -2.84
N ASP A 365 -28.78 1.72 -2.85
CA ASP A 365 -29.38 0.54 -2.24
C ASP A 365 -28.95 -0.74 -2.99
N PRO A 366 -28.29 -1.73 -2.34
CA PRO A 366 -27.86 -2.96 -3.00
C PRO A 366 -28.98 -3.78 -3.65
N SER A 367 -30.24 -3.59 -3.24
CA SER A 367 -31.40 -4.27 -3.82
C SER A 367 -31.79 -3.75 -5.22
N HIS A 368 -31.29 -2.58 -5.63
CA HIS A 368 -31.57 -2.01 -6.94
C HIS A 368 -30.53 -2.44 -7.99
N SER A 369 -30.96 -3.18 -9.02
CA SER A 369 -30.16 -3.41 -10.23
C SER A 369 -30.01 -2.15 -11.07
N LEU A 370 -28.79 -1.78 -11.49
CA LEU A 370 -28.66 -0.89 -12.66
C LEU A 370 -29.07 -1.65 -13.92
N PRO A 371 -29.60 -0.96 -14.95
CA PRO A 371 -29.76 -1.55 -16.27
C PRO A 371 -28.38 -1.96 -16.81
N VAL A 372 -28.29 -3.20 -17.31
CA VAL A 372 -27.07 -3.71 -17.95
C VAL A 372 -26.70 -2.81 -19.14
N SER A 373 -25.47 -2.29 -19.11
CA SER A 373 -24.80 -1.46 -20.12
C SER A 373 -25.62 -1.14 -21.37
N ARG A 374 -26.26 0.03 -21.40
CA ARG A 374 -26.94 0.53 -22.60
C ARG A 374 -25.88 0.81 -23.70
N PRO A 375 -26.15 0.51 -24.99
CA PRO A 375 -25.26 0.91 -26.08
C PRO A 375 -25.04 2.43 -26.07
N PRO A 376 -23.86 2.91 -26.51
CA PRO A 376 -23.49 4.33 -26.41
C PRO A 376 -24.51 5.22 -27.13
N SER A 377 -25.02 6.22 -26.42
CA SER A 377 -26.00 7.16 -26.94
C SER A 377 -25.44 7.95 -28.13
N PRO A 378 -26.25 8.28 -29.16
CA PRO A 378 -25.81 9.10 -30.28
C PRO A 378 -25.27 10.47 -29.83
N PRO A 379 -24.25 11.04 -30.51
CA PRO A 379 -23.70 12.35 -30.19
C PRO A 379 -24.80 13.42 -30.11
N GLY A 380 -24.81 14.20 -29.03
CA GLY A 380 -25.78 15.29 -28.81
C GLY A 380 -27.07 14.89 -28.09
N THR A 381 -27.27 13.62 -27.70
CA THR A 381 -28.37 13.26 -26.79
C THR A 381 -27.98 13.52 -25.32
N PRO A 382 -28.84 14.18 -24.51
CA PRO A 382 -28.58 14.32 -23.08
C PRO A 382 -28.57 12.95 -22.40
N ARG A 383 -27.50 12.64 -21.67
CA ARG A 383 -27.47 11.46 -20.78
C ARG A 383 -28.40 11.71 -19.59
N VAL A 384 -29.60 11.15 -19.65
CA VAL A 384 -30.47 11.03 -18.48
C VAL A 384 -29.93 9.89 -17.63
N SER A 385 -29.53 10.21 -16.39
CA SER A 385 -29.08 9.23 -15.42
C SER A 385 -30.17 8.19 -15.15
N THR A 386 -29.81 6.90 -15.23
CA THR A 386 -30.67 5.76 -14.87
C THR A 386 -30.36 5.22 -13.48
N LEU A 387 -29.53 5.94 -12.70
CA LEU A 387 -29.25 5.62 -11.31
C LEU A 387 -30.55 5.48 -10.50
N PRO A 388 -30.67 4.47 -9.63
CA PRO A 388 -31.71 4.46 -8.61
C PRO A 388 -31.55 5.67 -7.67
N PRO A 389 -32.59 6.04 -6.91
CA PRO A 389 -32.51 7.15 -5.95
C PRO A 389 -31.33 6.97 -4.98
N LEU A 390 -30.38 7.91 -5.02
CA LEU A 390 -29.23 7.88 -4.12
C LEU A 390 -29.69 8.23 -2.70
N LYS A 391 -29.40 7.36 -1.73
CA LYS A 391 -29.51 7.67 -0.31
C LYS A 391 -28.41 8.69 0.05
N PRO A 392 -28.74 9.95 0.38
CA PRO A 392 -27.73 10.88 0.86
C PRO A 392 -27.18 10.38 2.19
N ARG A 393 -25.85 10.29 2.31
CA ARG A 393 -25.17 10.03 3.58
C ARG A 393 -24.34 11.25 3.98
N ARG A 394 -24.25 11.47 5.28
CA ARG A 394 -23.38 12.44 5.92
C ARG A 394 -22.66 11.71 7.04
N ALA A 395 -21.36 11.94 7.19
CA ALA A 395 -20.60 11.34 8.26
C ALA A 395 -19.56 12.31 8.81
N ARG A 396 -19.38 12.29 10.13
CA ARG A 396 -18.33 13.01 10.83
C ARG A 396 -17.04 12.18 10.77
N LEU A 397 -16.06 12.66 10.01
CA LEU A 397 -14.77 12.02 9.79
C LEU A 397 -13.69 12.72 10.61
N THR A 398 -13.03 11.96 11.48
CA THR A 398 -11.77 12.37 12.11
C THR A 398 -10.62 11.61 11.46
N LEU A 399 -9.55 12.32 11.10
CA LEU A 399 -8.30 11.70 10.67
C LEU A 399 -7.14 12.40 11.38
N ARG A 400 -6.41 11.65 12.21
CA ARG A 400 -5.11 12.04 12.75
C ARG A 400 -4.03 11.40 11.89
N ALA A 401 -2.96 12.15 11.61
CA ALA A 401 -1.83 11.66 10.82
C ALA A 401 -0.51 12.09 11.46
N CYS A 402 0.49 11.21 11.46
CA CYS A 402 1.82 11.50 11.98
C CYS A 402 2.95 11.07 11.03
N VAL A 403 4.04 11.82 11.06
CA VAL A 403 5.34 11.46 10.47
C VAL A 403 6.37 11.47 11.60
N THR A 404 7.17 10.40 11.72
CA THR A 404 8.18 10.24 12.80
C THR A 404 9.55 9.98 12.20
N SER A 405 10.64 10.55 12.72
CA SER A 405 11.99 10.26 12.23
C SER A 405 12.41 8.80 12.48
N LEU A 406 13.35 8.25 11.70
CA LEU A 406 13.73 6.82 11.76
C LEU A 406 14.35 6.39 13.11
N ASP A 407 14.89 7.35 13.85
CA ASP A 407 15.44 7.21 15.20
C ASP A 407 14.39 7.45 16.30
N GLY A 408 13.24 8.06 16.00
CA GLY A 408 12.19 8.46 16.94
C GLY A 408 12.37 9.84 17.60
N SER A 409 13.45 10.56 17.31
CA SER A 409 13.76 11.85 17.97
C SER A 409 12.72 12.94 17.66
N GLN A 410 12.23 12.99 16.43
CA GLN A 410 11.25 13.96 15.95
C GLN A 410 9.94 13.29 15.54
N GLN A 411 8.82 13.96 15.83
CA GLN A 411 7.50 13.55 15.35
C GLN A 411 6.64 14.79 15.11
N VAL A 412 5.97 14.82 13.96
CA VAL A 412 4.89 15.76 13.68
C VAL A 412 3.59 14.98 13.68
N VAL A 413 2.60 15.45 14.45
CA VAL A 413 1.26 14.88 14.52
C VAL A 413 0.27 15.99 14.18
N PHE A 414 -0.52 15.79 13.13
CA PHE A 414 -1.68 16.63 12.83
C PHE A 414 -2.93 15.93 13.37
N ALA A 415 -3.63 16.61 14.28
CA ALA A 415 -4.87 16.13 14.90
C ALA A 415 -5.95 17.23 14.78
N PRO A 416 -6.62 17.34 13.62
CA PRO A 416 -7.65 18.33 13.38
C PRO A 416 -8.95 17.98 14.13
N HIS A 417 -9.87 18.94 14.15
CA HIS A 417 -11.29 18.67 14.42
C HIS A 417 -11.88 17.75 13.34
N SER A 418 -12.98 17.07 13.66
CA SER A 418 -13.71 16.26 12.69
C SER A 418 -14.44 17.13 11.67
N VAL A 419 -14.44 16.70 10.41
CA VAL A 419 -15.16 17.35 9.30
C VAL A 419 -16.38 16.53 8.89
N ILE A 420 -17.35 17.14 8.22
CA ILE A 420 -18.51 16.44 7.66
C ILE A 420 -18.23 16.12 6.18
N VAL A 421 -18.26 14.83 5.85
CA VAL A 421 -18.10 14.32 4.47
C VAL A 421 -19.36 13.60 4.00
N ARG A 422 -19.60 13.61 2.68
CA ARG A 422 -20.81 13.10 2.03
C ARG A 422 -20.58 11.98 1.03
N ASN A 423 -19.32 11.73 0.66
CA ASN A 423 -18.92 10.72 -0.32
C ASN A 423 -17.44 10.32 -0.13
N TYR A 424 -17.00 9.32 -0.90
CA TYR A 424 -15.62 8.82 -0.90
C TYR A 424 -14.60 9.91 -1.25
N GLN A 425 -14.91 10.77 -2.22
CA GLN A 425 -14.00 11.79 -2.76
C GLN A 425 -13.77 12.94 -1.76
N GLU A 426 -14.80 13.38 -1.04
CA GLU A 426 -14.68 14.32 0.09
C GLU A 426 -13.79 13.75 1.20
N ALA A 427 -13.96 12.47 1.54
CA ALA A 427 -13.13 11.79 2.53
C ALA A 427 -11.66 11.67 2.09
N GLU A 428 -11.41 11.24 0.86
CA GLU A 428 -10.08 11.20 0.25
C GLU A 428 -9.41 12.58 0.26
N ARG A 429 -10.14 13.62 -0.16
CA ARG A 429 -9.66 14.99 -0.22
C ARG A 429 -9.30 15.54 1.17
N TRP A 430 -10.08 15.22 2.19
CA TRP A 430 -9.72 15.57 3.57
C TRP A 430 -8.42 14.90 4.01
N GLY A 431 -8.18 13.67 3.58
CA GLY A 431 -6.90 12.98 3.71
C GLY A 431 -5.73 13.79 3.15
N GLU A 432 -5.85 14.25 1.90
CA GLU A 432 -4.84 15.08 1.23
C GLU A 432 -4.58 16.40 1.97
N VAL A 433 -5.64 17.07 2.45
CA VAL A 433 -5.53 18.31 3.25
C VAL A 433 -4.77 18.04 4.55
N CYS A 434 -5.10 16.97 5.29
CA CYS A 434 -4.38 16.56 6.49
C CYS A 434 -2.88 16.35 6.23
N ALA A 435 -2.53 15.70 5.12
CA ALA A 435 -1.15 15.47 4.73
C ALA A 435 -0.39 16.77 4.39
N GLN A 436 -1.03 17.74 3.73
CA GLN A 436 -0.41 19.04 3.49
C GLN A 436 -0.14 19.78 4.80
N GLN A 437 -1.04 19.72 5.78
CA GLN A 437 -0.83 20.30 7.11
C GLN A 437 0.34 19.62 7.85
N VAL A 438 0.42 18.27 7.83
CA VAL A 438 1.59 17.54 8.36
C VAL A 438 2.89 18.01 7.70
N LYS A 439 2.92 18.22 6.38
CA LYS A 439 4.12 18.73 5.67
C LYS A 439 4.51 20.13 6.13
N VAL A 440 3.56 21.06 6.21
CA VAL A 440 3.77 22.46 6.63
C VAL A 440 4.24 22.54 8.08
N GLN A 441 3.74 21.67 8.96
CA GLN A 441 4.13 21.58 10.37
C GLN A 441 5.51 20.90 10.61
N GLY A 442 6.34 20.78 9.56
CA GLY A 442 7.70 20.23 9.64
C GLY A 442 7.84 18.78 9.18
N GLY A 443 6.73 18.06 8.92
CA GLY A 443 6.76 16.68 8.47
C GLY A 443 7.51 16.50 7.15
N LYS A 444 7.56 17.53 6.30
CA LYS A 444 8.37 17.54 5.07
C LYS A 444 9.87 17.31 5.35
N ALA A 445 10.43 17.98 6.36
CA ALA A 445 11.85 17.86 6.68
C ALA A 445 12.22 16.41 7.09
N ILE A 446 11.35 15.78 7.90
CA ILE A 446 11.52 14.38 8.30
C ILE A 446 11.41 13.45 7.07
N LEU A 447 10.47 13.68 6.15
CA LEU A 447 10.32 12.88 4.93
C LEU A 447 11.52 13.03 3.98
N ASP A 448 12.06 14.25 3.83
CA ASP A 448 13.24 14.52 3.02
C ASP A 448 14.48 13.81 3.60
N GLU A 449 14.68 13.86 4.93
CA GLU A 449 15.74 13.15 5.64
C GLU A 449 15.62 11.62 5.50
N VAL A 450 14.42 11.07 5.74
CA VAL A 450 14.10 9.65 5.54
C VAL A 450 14.44 9.19 4.11
N THR A 451 14.20 10.05 3.12
CA THR A 451 14.47 9.78 1.70
C THR A 451 15.96 9.84 1.40
N ALA A 452 16.69 10.82 1.94
CA ALA A 452 18.14 10.93 1.80
C ALA A 452 18.88 9.72 2.41
N ILE A 453 18.49 9.30 3.63
CA ILE A 453 19.05 8.12 4.31
C ILE A 453 18.86 6.83 3.47
N ARG A 454 17.77 6.71 2.72
CA ARG A 454 17.50 5.55 1.86
C ARG A 454 18.37 5.53 0.62
N ARG A 455 18.40 6.62 -0.15
CA ARG A 455 19.24 6.76 -1.34
C ARG A 455 20.72 6.46 -1.01
N GLU A 456 21.17 6.91 0.15
CA GLU A 456 22.51 6.65 0.65
C GLU A 456 22.73 5.21 1.15
N ARG A 457 21.69 4.45 1.54
CA ARG A 457 21.79 3.00 1.77
C ARG A 457 21.80 2.23 0.44
N GLU A 458 20.85 2.52 -0.43
CA GLU A 458 20.72 1.93 -1.78
C GLU A 458 22.03 2.05 -2.57
N ARG A 459 22.66 3.23 -2.54
CA ARG A 459 24.00 3.47 -3.13
C ARG A 459 25.07 2.52 -2.56
N ARG A 460 25.15 2.40 -1.22
CA ARG A 460 26.15 1.55 -0.55
C ARG A 460 25.91 0.06 -0.78
N ASP A 461 24.66 -0.38 -0.87
CA ASP A 461 24.32 -1.77 -1.14
C ASP A 461 24.59 -2.13 -2.61
N LEU A 462 24.36 -1.20 -3.55
CA LEU A 462 24.77 -1.33 -4.95
C LEU A 462 26.30 -1.40 -5.10
N GLU A 463 27.05 -0.56 -4.40
CA GLU A 463 28.52 -0.57 -4.39
C GLU A 463 29.08 -1.89 -3.86
N ARG A 464 28.49 -2.45 -2.78
CA ARG A 464 28.84 -3.76 -2.25
C ARG A 464 28.53 -4.90 -3.22
N ALA A 465 27.38 -4.85 -3.89
CA ALA A 465 27.01 -5.83 -4.91
C ALA A 465 27.98 -5.80 -6.11
N LEU A 466 28.36 -4.61 -6.57
CA LEU A 466 29.34 -4.44 -7.64
C LEU A 466 30.72 -4.98 -7.24
N GLN A 467 31.21 -4.62 -6.05
CA GLN A 467 32.48 -5.14 -5.51
C GLN A 467 32.49 -6.67 -5.41
N LYS A 468 31.40 -7.28 -4.94
CA LYS A 468 31.26 -8.74 -4.86
C LYS A 468 31.30 -9.37 -6.26
N SER A 469 30.58 -8.80 -7.22
CA SER A 469 30.59 -9.28 -8.61
C SER A 469 31.97 -9.20 -9.26
N MET A 470 32.74 -8.14 -8.99
CA MET A 470 34.12 -8.01 -9.48
C MET A 470 35.04 -9.08 -8.87
N GLN A 471 34.95 -9.31 -7.56
CA GLN A 471 35.73 -10.34 -6.87
C GLN A 471 35.39 -11.76 -7.35
N GLU A 472 34.12 -12.03 -7.65
CA GLU A 472 33.68 -13.32 -8.22
C GLU A 472 34.20 -13.53 -9.66
N GLN A 473 34.28 -12.47 -10.46
CA GLN A 473 34.88 -12.52 -11.80
C GLN A 473 36.41 -12.70 -11.76
N GLU A 474 37.10 -12.01 -10.85
CA GLU A 474 38.55 -12.17 -10.67
C GLU A 474 38.91 -13.56 -10.13
N GLY A 475 38.16 -14.05 -9.13
CA GLY A 475 38.34 -15.38 -8.54
C GLY A 475 38.05 -16.55 -9.48
N GLY A 476 37.21 -16.35 -10.50
CA GLY A 476 36.90 -17.36 -11.53
C GLY A 476 38.02 -17.59 -12.56
N SER A 477 39.11 -16.81 -12.53
CA SER A 477 40.20 -16.87 -13.53
C SER A 477 41.40 -17.76 -13.14
N GLY A 478 41.36 -18.38 -11.96
CA GLY A 478 42.49 -19.14 -11.39
C GLY A 478 42.35 -20.67 -11.46
N THR A 479 43.32 -21.33 -12.11
CA THR A 479 43.62 -22.77 -12.07
C THR A 479 42.62 -23.75 -12.72
N GLN A 480 42.72 -23.91 -14.05
CA GLN A 480 42.62 -25.24 -14.67
C GLN A 480 44.02 -25.78 -14.97
N THR A 481 44.46 -26.76 -14.19
CA THR A 481 45.63 -27.60 -14.51
C THR A 481 45.18 -28.68 -15.51
N PRO A 482 45.88 -28.94 -16.62
CA PRO A 482 45.43 -29.92 -17.61
C PRO A 482 45.68 -31.35 -17.12
N GLY A 483 44.70 -31.90 -16.39
CA GLY A 483 44.63 -33.33 -16.10
C GLY A 483 44.27 -34.11 -17.35
N ARG A 484 45.16 -35.01 -17.80
CA ARG A 484 44.82 -36.05 -18.77
C ARG A 484 44.04 -37.15 -18.07
N GLU A 485 42.75 -37.27 -18.35
CA GLU A 485 42.05 -38.55 -18.30
C GLU A 485 41.22 -38.71 -19.57
N GLU A 486 41.33 -39.89 -20.19
CA GLU A 486 40.54 -40.29 -21.35
C GLU A 486 39.19 -40.84 -20.86
N HIS A 487 38.07 -40.45 -21.50
CA HIS A 487 37.18 -41.41 -22.19
C HIS A 487 35.92 -40.72 -22.75
N GLN A 488 35.69 -40.95 -24.05
CA GLN A 488 34.38 -41.12 -24.73
C GLN A 488 33.26 -40.07 -24.55
N GLY A 489 32.95 -39.35 -25.63
CA GLY A 489 31.54 -39.12 -26.03
C GLY A 489 31.14 -37.74 -26.54
N LEU A 490 30.77 -37.66 -27.82
CA LEU A 490 29.89 -36.66 -28.46
C LEU A 490 30.37 -35.18 -28.51
N GLN A 491 30.99 -34.83 -29.64
CA GLN A 491 31.08 -33.44 -30.11
C GLN A 491 29.74 -32.93 -30.64
N TRP A 492 29.36 -31.70 -30.28
CA TRP A 492 28.36 -30.92 -31.01
C TRP A 492 29.04 -29.67 -31.61
N LEU A 493 29.20 -29.66 -32.94
CA LEU A 493 29.71 -28.51 -33.68
C LEU A 493 28.58 -27.52 -34.00
N VAL A 494 28.60 -26.35 -33.38
CA VAL A 494 27.66 -25.25 -33.68
C VAL A 494 28.25 -24.36 -34.78
N ASN A 495 27.59 -24.32 -35.95
CA ASN A 495 27.90 -23.38 -37.02
C ASN A 495 27.24 -22.00 -36.73
N PRO A 496 27.90 -20.85 -37.00
CA PRO A 496 27.43 -19.49 -36.69
C PRO A 496 26.11 -18.99 -37.37
N ARG A 497 25.18 -19.88 -37.76
CA ARG A 497 23.85 -19.51 -38.30
C ARG A 497 22.64 -20.21 -37.64
N GLY A 498 22.84 -20.83 -36.47
CA GLY A 498 21.76 -21.01 -35.48
C GLY A 498 20.48 -21.73 -35.95
N ARG A 499 20.60 -22.94 -36.51
CA ARG A 499 19.48 -23.89 -36.62
C ARG A 499 19.90 -25.26 -36.10
N ILE A 500 19.06 -25.84 -35.26
CA ILE A 500 19.16 -27.24 -34.82
C ILE A 500 18.14 -28.02 -35.66
N HIS A 501 18.58 -29.11 -36.28
CA HIS A 501 17.69 -30.12 -36.83
C HIS A 501 17.69 -31.33 -35.89
N GLU A 502 16.51 -31.80 -35.55
CA GLU A 502 16.28 -33.05 -34.85
C GLU A 502 16.61 -34.23 -35.78
N LEU A 503 17.32 -35.23 -35.26
CA LEU A 503 17.50 -36.52 -35.94
C LEU A 503 17.05 -37.63 -34.99
N ALA A 504 16.11 -38.43 -35.49
CA ALA A 504 15.45 -39.49 -34.73
C ALA A 504 16.15 -40.86 -34.89
N HIS A 505 15.86 -41.72 -33.91
CA HIS A 505 16.01 -43.18 -33.88
C HIS A 505 17.41 -43.80 -33.76
N GLY A 506 17.41 -44.87 -32.95
CA GLY A 506 18.52 -45.67 -32.47
C GLY A 506 18.07 -46.40 -31.20
#